data_AF-A0A7X6PT34-F1
#
_entry.id   AF-A0A7X6PT34-F1
#
_cell.length_a   1.000
_cell.length_b   1.000
_cell.length_c   1.000
_cell.angle_alpha   90.00
_cell.angle_beta   90.00
_cell.angle_gamma   90.00
#
_symmetry.space_group_name_H-M   'P 1'
#
loop_
_entity.id
_entity.type
_entity.pdbx_description
1 polymer ?
#
loop_
_entity_poly.entity_id
_entity_poly.type
_entity_poly.pdbx_seq_one_letter_code
_entity_poly.pdbx_strand_id
1 'polypeptide(L)'
;MPGCNEFSATHNRAVTLDEMLSARDLRVLKQREMLKQFGCPVISMTLNMPGAIKRTRLSNYFFERELRALKSVLISLGATVVQEESTHVATGDEALIAVRDFIPEAIKSLAVVIEEHTKASRLLDLDVFREDGTAIDRKSLAMTPRRCLLCEESAVLCAATVRHSSEALQEEVRLLLDGYACNELADIHAGMAMEASSFELMVSPKPGLVTFYEAGSHEDMDRFTFVKSQSVLANYYRASFQTGWKRSLPQTEKAMWLRHEGILAEQAMSEATKGVNTHRGWIYLSGILLNAMGEYWSEFFSGDGVVPVAAQPSSVLQPSFEGAQLSRRSADIARELEQSLSQITHFSYLNERLNAEDSIKGIREEACHGFPSLFDVGYPVLRDSLVMGHDDNTTGLRTLIALLGITSDTTLIRRAGRERASDIREMVRDRLIAGSRGATDETAIVTGALALTENELHEFLDDLCRMFVGKRLSCGGVADLIAGSRLVYRFLFEICH
;
A
#
# COMPACT_ATOMS: atom_id res chain seq x y z
N MET A 1 6.50 5.02 -5.97
CA MET A 1 5.21 5.69 -6.23
C MET A 1 5.38 7.14 -5.86
N PRO A 2 4.54 8.06 -6.35
CA PRO A 2 4.59 9.42 -5.85
C PRO A 2 4.17 9.42 -4.37
N GLY A 3 5.02 9.92 -3.48
CA GLY A 3 4.72 9.96 -2.04
C GLY A 3 3.67 11.00 -1.68
N CYS A 4 3.17 10.98 -0.44
CA CYS A 4 2.13 11.92 0.04
C CYS A 4 2.54 13.39 -0.15
N ASN A 5 3.84 13.68 -0.22
CA ASN A 5 4.39 15.02 -0.43
C ASN A 5 3.99 15.61 -1.81
N GLU A 6 3.84 14.79 -2.85
CA GLU A 6 3.46 15.26 -4.20
C GLU A 6 2.00 15.74 -4.27
N PHE A 7 1.13 15.19 -3.40
CA PHE A 7 -0.32 15.46 -3.40
C PHE A 7 -0.77 16.42 -2.29
N SER A 8 0.17 16.96 -1.51
CA SER A 8 -0.12 17.75 -0.29
C SER A 8 -0.72 19.14 -0.56
N ALA A 9 -0.48 19.71 -1.75
CA ALA A 9 -0.88 21.06 -2.11
C ALA A 9 -2.14 21.08 -3.00
N THR A 10 -3.29 20.68 -2.45
CA THR A 10 -4.57 20.78 -3.17
C THR A 10 -5.33 22.05 -2.81
N HIS A 11 -5.49 22.92 -3.80
CA HIS A 11 -6.34 24.10 -3.73
C HIS A 11 -7.79 23.69 -4.02
N ASN A 12 -8.50 23.22 -2.99
CA ASN A 12 -9.95 22.97 -3.06
C ASN A 12 -10.72 24.32 -3.07
N ARG A 13 -10.50 25.15 -4.10
CA ARG A 13 -11.25 26.40 -4.28
C ARG A 13 -12.15 26.35 -5.50
N ALA A 14 -13.28 27.05 -5.39
CA ALA A 14 -14.11 27.34 -6.55
C ALA A 14 -13.35 28.25 -7.53
N VAL A 15 -13.51 27.94 -8.82
CA VAL A 15 -12.89 28.65 -9.93
C VAL A 15 -13.98 29.37 -10.73
N THR A 16 -13.69 30.59 -11.18
CA THR A 16 -14.62 31.36 -12.01
C THR A 16 -14.54 30.96 -13.49
N LEU A 17 -15.53 31.38 -14.27
CA LEU A 17 -15.51 31.16 -15.72
C LEU A 17 -14.30 31.86 -16.38
N ASP A 18 -13.98 33.08 -15.97
CA ASP A 18 -12.87 33.86 -16.53
C ASP A 18 -11.51 33.20 -16.26
N GLU A 19 -11.34 32.60 -15.07
CA GLU A 19 -10.14 31.83 -14.73
C GLU A 19 -10.01 30.59 -15.64
N MET A 20 -11.11 29.87 -15.90
CA MET A 20 -11.13 28.73 -16.82
C MET A 20 -10.82 29.13 -18.26
N LEU A 21 -11.37 30.26 -18.73
CA LEU A 21 -11.10 30.77 -20.08
C LEU A 21 -9.63 31.19 -20.22
N SER A 22 -9.10 31.90 -19.22
CA SER A 22 -7.70 32.33 -19.20
C SER A 22 -6.73 31.14 -19.20
N ALA A 23 -7.03 30.10 -18.42
CA ALA A 23 -6.24 28.86 -18.41
C ALA A 23 -6.27 28.15 -19.77
N ARG A 24 -7.45 28.09 -20.42
CA ARG A 24 -7.58 27.52 -21.76
C ARG A 24 -6.76 28.31 -22.80
N ASP A 25 -6.81 29.64 -22.77
CA ASP A 25 -6.05 30.48 -23.69
C ASP A 25 -4.53 30.29 -23.49
N LEU A 26 -4.07 30.23 -22.23
CA LEU A 26 -2.68 29.93 -21.92
C LEU A 26 -2.25 28.55 -22.42
N ARG A 27 -3.10 27.52 -22.25
CA ARG A 27 -2.85 26.17 -22.76
C ARG A 27 -2.71 26.16 -24.29
N VAL A 28 -3.60 26.85 -25.01
CA VAL A 28 -3.52 26.97 -26.48
C VAL A 28 -2.23 27.67 -26.91
N LEU A 29 -1.79 28.70 -26.17
CA LEU A 29 -0.52 29.38 -26.44
C LEU A 29 0.67 28.43 -26.27
N LYS A 30 0.77 27.75 -25.13
CA LYS A 30 1.84 26.76 -24.86
C LYS A 30 1.87 25.63 -25.89
N GLN A 31 0.69 25.13 -26.27
CA GLN A 31 0.57 24.11 -27.31
C GLN A 31 1.14 24.58 -28.65
N ARG A 32 0.80 25.80 -29.09
CA ARG A 32 1.34 26.37 -30.34
C ARG A 32 2.84 26.58 -30.28
N GLU A 33 3.36 27.01 -29.13
CA GLU A 33 4.79 27.17 -28.89
C GLU A 33 5.51 25.82 -29.00
N MET A 34 5.00 24.79 -28.33
CA MET A 34 5.55 23.43 -28.35
C MET A 34 5.54 22.83 -29.77
N LEU A 35 4.42 22.96 -30.51
CA LEU A 35 4.33 22.54 -31.91
C LEU A 35 5.38 23.23 -32.79
N LYS A 36 5.50 24.55 -32.67
CA LYS A 36 6.46 25.34 -33.45
C LYS A 36 7.91 25.01 -33.10
N GLN A 37 8.20 24.75 -31.83
CA GLN A 37 9.55 24.48 -31.34
C GLN A 37 10.03 23.08 -31.72
N PHE A 38 9.19 22.06 -31.56
CA PHE A 38 9.63 20.66 -31.71
C PHE A 38 9.28 20.05 -33.07
N GLY A 39 8.30 20.62 -33.79
CA GLY A 39 7.90 20.19 -35.14
C GLY A 39 7.33 18.78 -35.17
N CYS A 40 6.73 18.32 -34.08
CA CYS A 40 6.17 16.97 -33.93
C CYS A 40 4.77 17.04 -33.29
N PRO A 41 3.99 15.95 -33.34
CA PRO A 41 2.67 15.91 -32.73
C PRO A 41 2.69 16.24 -31.23
N VAL A 42 1.64 16.89 -30.76
CA VAL A 42 1.47 17.26 -29.35
C VAL A 42 0.19 16.65 -28.81
N ILE A 43 0.28 16.01 -27.65
CA ILE A 43 -0.84 15.50 -26.86
C ILE A 43 -1.15 16.53 -25.77
N SER A 44 -2.41 16.93 -25.64
CA SER A 44 -2.91 17.73 -24.53
C SER A 44 -3.81 16.85 -23.66
N MET A 45 -3.40 16.63 -22.41
CA MET A 45 -4.14 15.86 -21.42
C MET A 45 -4.73 16.79 -20.36
N THR A 46 -6.04 16.71 -20.14
CA THR A 46 -6.75 17.45 -19.08
C THR A 46 -7.82 16.58 -18.41
N LEU A 47 -8.48 17.07 -17.36
CA LEU A 47 -9.63 16.41 -16.75
C LEU A 47 -10.93 17.20 -16.97
N ASN A 48 -11.97 16.51 -17.42
CA ASN A 48 -13.33 17.03 -17.52
C ASN A 48 -14.05 16.99 -16.16
N MET A 49 -13.56 17.79 -15.21
CA MET A 49 -14.13 17.90 -13.86
C MET A 49 -15.42 18.75 -13.85
N PRO A 50 -16.56 18.21 -13.36
CA PRO A 50 -17.80 18.98 -13.20
C PRO A 50 -17.72 19.93 -12.00
N GLY A 51 -18.64 20.90 -11.92
CA GLY A 51 -18.72 21.84 -10.79
C GLY A 51 -17.64 22.93 -10.80
N ALA A 52 -17.57 23.73 -9.73
CA ALA A 52 -16.65 24.86 -9.63
C ALA A 52 -15.25 24.47 -9.10
N ILE A 53 -15.14 23.33 -8.42
CA ILE A 53 -13.87 22.80 -7.90
C ILE A 53 -13.31 21.85 -8.95
N LYS A 54 -12.18 22.23 -9.58
CA LYS A 54 -11.58 21.46 -10.68
C LYS A 54 -10.42 20.57 -10.25
N ARG A 55 -9.92 20.75 -9.03
CA ARG A 55 -8.76 20.04 -8.52
C ARG A 55 -9.00 19.61 -7.08
N THR A 56 -8.90 18.30 -6.85
CA THR A 56 -8.98 17.64 -5.54
C THR A 56 -7.82 16.67 -5.40
N ARG A 57 -7.59 16.11 -4.20
CA ARG A 57 -6.56 15.07 -4.02
C ARG A 57 -6.81 13.86 -4.91
N LEU A 58 -8.08 13.43 -4.99
CA LEU A 58 -8.50 12.32 -5.83
C LEU A 58 -8.27 12.60 -7.32
N SER A 59 -8.65 13.80 -7.81
CA SER A 59 -8.45 14.14 -9.23
C SER A 59 -6.97 14.24 -9.59
N ASN A 60 -6.15 14.79 -8.69
CA ASN A 60 -4.71 14.92 -8.90
C ASN A 60 -4.00 13.56 -8.89
N TYR A 61 -4.34 12.68 -7.92
CA TYR A 61 -3.85 11.30 -7.90
C TYR A 61 -4.20 10.54 -9.19
N PHE A 62 -5.45 10.66 -9.64
CA PHE A 62 -5.92 10.07 -10.89
C PHE A 62 -5.14 10.61 -12.09
N PHE A 63 -5.01 11.94 -12.22
CA PHE A 63 -4.30 12.59 -13.33
C PHE A 63 -2.85 12.13 -13.45
N GLU A 64 -2.08 12.19 -12.36
CA GLU A 64 -0.65 11.82 -12.36
C GLU A 64 -0.43 10.36 -12.73
N ARG A 65 -1.30 9.47 -12.23
CA ARG A 65 -1.22 8.05 -12.53
C ARG A 65 -1.51 7.76 -14.00
N GLU A 66 -2.56 8.37 -14.56
CA GLU A 66 -2.94 8.22 -15.96
C GLU A 66 -1.92 8.86 -16.90
N LEU A 67 -1.32 10.01 -16.53
CA LEU A 67 -0.24 10.63 -17.28
C LEU A 67 0.99 9.71 -17.37
N ARG A 68 1.37 9.11 -16.25
CA ARG A 68 2.49 8.15 -16.21
C ARG A 68 2.17 6.90 -17.03
N ALA A 69 0.94 6.38 -16.95
CA ALA A 69 0.50 5.23 -17.74
C ALA A 69 0.54 5.54 -19.25
N LEU A 70 -0.01 6.69 -19.67
CA LEU A 70 0.02 7.16 -21.06
C LEU A 70 1.46 7.21 -21.59
N LYS A 71 2.38 7.84 -20.85
CA LYS A 71 3.80 7.93 -21.23
C LYS A 71 4.43 6.55 -21.37
N SER A 72 4.18 5.65 -20.41
CA SER A 72 4.71 4.29 -20.43
C SER A 72 4.26 3.52 -21.68
N VAL A 73 2.97 3.63 -22.03
CA VAL A 73 2.42 2.98 -23.23
C VAL A 73 3.00 3.58 -24.51
N LEU A 74 3.08 4.92 -24.61
CA LEU A 74 3.69 5.59 -25.77
C LEU A 74 5.13 5.12 -25.99
N ILE A 75 5.96 5.16 -24.95
CA ILE A 75 7.37 4.74 -25.02
C ILE A 75 7.48 3.25 -25.38
N SER A 76 6.65 2.39 -24.78
CA SER A 76 6.66 0.95 -25.06
C SER A 76 6.25 0.60 -26.49
N LEU A 77 5.43 1.46 -27.13
CA LEU A 77 5.04 1.32 -28.53
C LEU A 77 6.05 1.95 -29.50
N GLY A 78 7.18 2.45 -29.00
CA GLY A 78 8.28 2.99 -29.81
C GLY A 78 8.22 4.51 -30.02
N ALA A 79 7.34 5.22 -29.34
CA ALA A 79 7.29 6.68 -29.42
C ALA A 79 8.38 7.33 -28.56
N THR A 80 8.94 8.44 -29.02
CA THR A 80 9.93 9.23 -28.27
C THR A 80 9.26 10.45 -27.66
N VAL A 81 9.22 10.57 -26.33
CA VAL A 81 8.76 11.79 -25.65
C VAL A 81 9.87 12.84 -25.71
N VAL A 82 9.63 13.93 -26.44
CA VAL A 82 10.61 15.00 -26.69
C VAL A 82 10.60 16.04 -25.59
N GLN A 83 9.40 16.44 -25.17
CA GLN A 83 9.18 17.47 -24.16
C GLN A 83 7.86 17.19 -23.45
N GLU A 84 7.83 17.51 -22.17
CA GLU A 84 6.64 17.46 -21.33
C GLU A 84 6.56 18.73 -20.49
N GLU A 85 5.37 19.31 -20.44
CA GLU A 85 5.05 20.41 -19.54
C GLU A 85 3.74 20.12 -18.81
N SER A 86 3.81 20.08 -17.48
CA SER A 86 2.64 19.89 -16.62
C SER A 86 2.31 21.19 -15.86
N THR A 87 1.02 21.47 -15.69
CA THR A 87 0.52 22.64 -14.96
C THR A 87 -0.49 22.17 -13.90
N HIS A 88 -0.25 22.54 -12.65
CA HIS A 88 -1.02 22.09 -11.48
C HIS A 88 -1.64 23.28 -10.75
N VAL A 89 -2.80 23.75 -11.21
CA VAL A 89 -3.45 24.97 -10.71
C VAL A 89 -4.91 24.73 -10.34
N ALA A 90 -5.58 25.73 -9.75
CA ALA A 90 -6.96 25.59 -9.29
C ALA A 90 -7.94 25.21 -10.41
N THR A 91 -7.68 25.62 -11.66
CA THR A 91 -8.50 25.31 -12.86
C THR A 91 -8.43 23.84 -13.29
N GLY A 92 -7.56 23.03 -12.67
CA GLY A 92 -7.37 21.62 -12.97
C GLY A 92 -5.90 21.29 -13.25
N ASP A 93 -5.61 20.00 -13.31
CA ASP A 93 -4.32 19.48 -13.76
C ASP A 93 -4.32 19.34 -15.30
N GLU A 94 -3.21 19.72 -15.92
CA GLU A 94 -3.03 19.74 -17.36
C GLU A 94 -1.61 19.31 -17.72
N ALA A 95 -1.44 18.59 -18.84
CA ALA A 95 -0.14 18.20 -19.37
C ALA A 95 -0.10 18.31 -20.89
N LEU A 96 1.02 18.81 -21.41
CA LEU A 96 1.33 18.84 -22.84
C LEU A 96 2.55 17.96 -23.10
N ILE A 97 2.44 17.05 -24.07
CA ILE A 97 3.49 16.07 -24.39
C ILE A 97 3.79 16.13 -25.88
N ALA A 98 5.00 16.55 -26.24
CA ALA A 98 5.52 16.48 -27.60
C ALA A 98 6.09 15.09 -27.88
N VAL A 99 5.62 14.42 -28.92
CA VAL A 99 5.96 13.02 -29.21
C VAL A 99 6.50 12.87 -30.64
N ARG A 100 7.57 12.11 -30.82
CA ARG A 100 8.15 11.72 -32.11
C ARG A 100 8.02 10.22 -32.35
N ASP A 101 8.34 9.82 -33.58
CA ASP A 101 8.43 8.43 -34.01
C ASP A 101 7.10 7.66 -33.89
N PHE A 102 5.98 8.40 -33.88
CA PHE A 102 4.65 7.83 -33.79
C PHE A 102 3.65 8.66 -34.60
N ILE A 103 2.79 7.97 -35.33
CA ILE A 103 1.85 8.59 -36.26
C ILE A 103 0.71 9.25 -35.45
N PRO A 104 0.35 10.53 -35.71
CA PRO A 104 -0.68 11.25 -34.97
C PRO A 104 -2.01 10.50 -34.82
N GLU A 105 -2.48 9.83 -35.87
CA GLU A 105 -3.71 9.04 -35.87
C GLU A 105 -3.62 7.85 -34.92
N ALA A 106 -2.47 7.17 -34.86
CA ALA A 106 -2.24 6.08 -33.93
C ALA A 106 -2.21 6.60 -32.49
N ILE A 107 -1.61 7.78 -32.24
CA ILE A 107 -1.67 8.45 -30.93
C ILE A 107 -3.14 8.69 -30.55
N LYS A 108 -3.96 9.22 -31.46
CA LYS A 108 -5.36 9.51 -31.17
C LYS A 108 -6.19 8.25 -30.94
N SER A 109 -5.95 7.18 -31.70
CA SER A 109 -6.58 5.87 -31.44
C SER A 109 -6.23 5.34 -30.05
N LEU A 110 -4.96 5.42 -29.65
CA LEU A 110 -4.51 5.04 -28.31
C LEU A 110 -5.16 5.92 -27.23
N ALA A 111 -5.19 7.23 -27.43
CA ALA A 111 -5.82 8.18 -26.53
C ALA A 111 -7.29 7.81 -26.26
N VAL A 112 -8.05 7.47 -27.30
CA VAL A 112 -9.45 7.04 -27.14
C VAL A 112 -9.57 5.70 -26.41
N VAL A 113 -8.66 4.75 -26.64
CA VAL A 113 -8.63 3.49 -25.87
C VAL A 113 -8.41 3.78 -24.39
N ILE A 114 -7.49 4.69 -24.04
CA ILE A 114 -7.22 5.08 -22.66
C ILE A 114 -8.46 5.77 -22.05
N GLU A 115 -9.06 6.75 -22.74
CA GLU A 115 -10.28 7.43 -22.28
C GLU A 115 -11.47 6.49 -22.04
N GLU A 116 -11.52 5.34 -22.73
CA GLU A 116 -12.63 4.39 -22.64
C GLU A 116 -12.30 3.13 -21.82
N HIS A 117 -11.07 3.01 -21.30
CA HIS A 117 -10.60 1.83 -20.57
C HIS A 117 -11.46 1.55 -19.33
N THR A 118 -11.66 2.54 -18.47
CA THR A 118 -12.53 2.44 -17.29
C THR A 118 -13.57 3.54 -17.30
N LYS A 119 -14.59 3.42 -16.43
CA LYS A 119 -15.59 4.48 -16.26
C LYS A 119 -14.98 5.78 -15.72
N ALA A 120 -13.95 5.69 -14.88
CA ALA A 120 -13.18 6.86 -14.40
C ALA A 120 -12.29 7.46 -15.50
N SER A 121 -11.68 6.63 -16.36
CA SER A 121 -10.87 7.07 -17.51
C SER A 121 -11.63 7.97 -18.48
N ARG A 122 -12.98 7.89 -18.50
CA ARG A 122 -13.84 8.80 -19.26
C ARG A 122 -13.82 10.24 -18.73
N LEU A 123 -13.10 10.55 -17.65
CA LEU A 123 -12.80 11.92 -17.21
C LEU A 123 -11.62 12.54 -17.95
N LEU A 124 -10.71 11.72 -18.48
CA LEU A 124 -9.54 12.17 -19.23
C LEU A 124 -9.98 12.82 -20.54
N ASP A 125 -9.40 13.96 -20.86
CA ASP A 125 -9.53 14.61 -22.17
C ASP A 125 -8.16 14.60 -22.83
N LEU A 126 -7.99 13.71 -23.80
CA LEU A 126 -6.74 13.48 -24.53
C LEU A 126 -6.88 13.99 -25.96
N ASP A 127 -6.56 15.26 -26.16
CA ASP A 127 -6.51 15.89 -27.47
C ASP A 127 -5.16 15.64 -28.12
N VAL A 128 -5.18 15.32 -29.42
CA VAL A 128 -3.96 15.07 -30.21
C VAL A 128 -3.95 16.04 -31.37
N PHE A 129 -2.83 16.75 -31.50
CA PHE A 129 -2.61 17.73 -32.55
C PHE A 129 -1.48 17.25 -33.45
N ARG A 130 -1.69 17.38 -34.76
CA ARG A 130 -0.64 17.17 -35.77
C ARG A 130 0.43 18.26 -35.69
N GLU A 131 1.51 18.04 -36.41
CA GLU A 131 2.64 18.97 -36.54
C GLU A 131 2.21 20.35 -37.08
N ASP A 132 1.15 20.41 -37.89
CA ASP A 132 0.57 21.65 -38.43
C ASP A 132 -0.41 22.35 -37.45
N GLY A 133 -0.64 21.75 -36.27
CA GLY A 133 -1.55 22.24 -35.25
C GLY A 133 -3.02 21.87 -35.43
N THR A 134 -3.36 21.07 -36.45
CA THR A 134 -4.74 20.56 -36.61
C THR A 134 -5.07 19.49 -35.57
N ALA A 135 -6.21 19.64 -34.91
CA ALA A 135 -6.72 18.67 -33.95
C ALA A 135 -7.28 17.43 -34.66
N ILE A 136 -7.05 16.24 -34.11
CA ILE A 136 -7.61 14.99 -34.64
C ILE A 136 -8.89 14.65 -33.87
N ASP A 137 -10.01 14.80 -34.57
CA ASP A 137 -11.33 14.51 -34.01
C ASP A 137 -11.68 13.03 -34.06
N ARG A 138 -12.44 12.55 -33.08
CA ARG A 138 -13.00 11.18 -33.04
C ARG A 138 -13.75 10.79 -34.34
N LYS A 139 -14.49 11.74 -34.94
CA LYS A 139 -15.24 11.52 -36.19
C LYS A 139 -14.33 11.23 -37.37
N SER A 140 -13.16 11.87 -37.43
CA SER A 140 -12.19 11.66 -38.52
C SER A 140 -11.62 10.24 -38.53
N LEU A 141 -11.66 9.55 -37.40
CA LEU A 141 -11.22 8.16 -37.22
C LEU A 141 -12.39 7.15 -37.16
N ALA A 142 -13.61 7.56 -37.55
CA ALA A 142 -14.81 6.74 -37.48
C ALA A 142 -15.10 6.12 -36.09
N MET A 143 -14.71 6.82 -35.02
CA MET A 143 -14.87 6.35 -33.64
C MET A 143 -16.21 6.78 -33.04
N THR A 144 -16.69 6.02 -32.05
CA THR A 144 -17.96 6.30 -31.36
C THR A 144 -17.89 7.60 -30.53
N PRO A 145 -19.02 8.32 -30.41
CA PRO A 145 -19.11 9.49 -29.54
C PRO A 145 -18.91 9.10 -28.07
N ARG A 146 -18.40 10.04 -27.27
CA ARG A 146 -18.16 9.84 -25.83
C ARG A 146 -19.46 9.48 -25.12
N ARG A 147 -19.41 8.45 -24.27
CA ARG A 147 -20.54 8.00 -23.44
C ARG A 147 -20.68 8.86 -22.18
N CYS A 148 -21.92 9.12 -21.78
CA CYS A 148 -22.27 9.82 -20.56
C CYS A 148 -21.81 9.01 -19.34
N LEU A 149 -21.30 9.69 -18.31
CA LEU A 149 -20.89 9.05 -17.05
C LEU A 149 -22.08 8.46 -16.28
N LEU A 150 -23.29 8.98 -16.46
CA LEU A 150 -24.46 8.58 -15.68
C LEU A 150 -25.33 7.51 -16.37
N CYS A 151 -25.68 7.71 -17.64
CA CYS A 151 -26.61 6.83 -18.35
C CYS A 151 -25.97 6.02 -19.49
N GLU A 152 -24.68 6.18 -19.74
CA GLU A 152 -23.93 5.53 -20.82
C GLU A 152 -24.37 5.84 -22.27
N GLU A 153 -25.42 6.62 -22.46
CA GLU A 153 -25.83 7.17 -23.76
C GLU A 153 -24.86 8.27 -24.24
N SER A 154 -25.14 8.91 -25.39
CA SER A 154 -24.27 9.98 -25.93
C SER A 154 -24.15 11.17 -24.96
N ALA A 155 -22.93 11.45 -24.50
CA ALA A 155 -22.65 12.58 -23.61
C ALA A 155 -23.01 13.94 -24.25
N VAL A 156 -22.86 14.05 -25.57
CA VAL A 156 -23.21 15.25 -26.34
C VAL A 156 -24.71 15.51 -26.27
N LEU A 157 -25.54 14.47 -26.38
CA LEU A 157 -26.99 14.60 -26.27
C LEU A 157 -27.39 14.97 -24.84
N CYS A 158 -26.84 14.29 -23.83
CA CYS A 158 -27.11 14.59 -22.43
C CYS A 158 -26.77 16.04 -22.05
N ALA A 159 -25.65 16.57 -22.56
CA ALA A 159 -25.25 17.95 -22.34
C ALA A 159 -26.21 18.94 -23.04
N ALA A 160 -26.57 18.66 -24.30
CA ALA A 160 -27.47 19.52 -25.07
C ALA A 160 -28.89 19.58 -24.47
N THR A 161 -29.37 18.49 -23.87
CA THR A 161 -30.70 18.42 -23.25
C THR A 161 -30.69 18.69 -21.75
N VAL A 162 -29.52 18.96 -21.14
CA VAL A 162 -29.34 19.09 -19.67
C VAL A 162 -30.03 17.94 -18.92
N ARG A 163 -29.82 16.70 -19.39
CA ARG A 163 -30.56 15.51 -18.92
C ARG A 163 -30.29 15.18 -17.45
N HIS A 164 -29.13 15.57 -16.95
CA HIS A 164 -28.67 15.27 -15.59
C HIS A 164 -28.31 16.56 -14.87
N SER A 165 -28.54 16.59 -13.55
CA SER A 165 -28.13 17.73 -12.73
C SER A 165 -26.61 17.76 -12.54
N SER A 166 -26.10 18.96 -12.24
CA SER A 166 -24.67 19.15 -11.97
C SER A 166 -24.24 18.39 -10.71
N GLU A 167 -25.11 18.31 -9.71
CA GLU A 167 -24.87 17.64 -8.43
C GLU A 167 -24.75 16.13 -8.61
N ALA A 168 -25.64 15.52 -9.39
CA ALA A 168 -25.58 14.09 -9.69
C ALA A 168 -24.29 13.72 -10.44
N LEU A 169 -23.86 14.59 -11.37
CA LEU A 169 -22.62 14.40 -12.10
C LEU A 169 -21.40 14.55 -11.18
N GLN A 170 -21.37 15.57 -10.31
CA GLN A 170 -20.30 15.77 -9.34
C GLN A 170 -20.16 14.58 -8.38
N GLU A 171 -21.28 14.05 -7.87
CA GLU A 171 -21.27 12.90 -6.97
C GLU A 171 -20.79 11.63 -7.68
N GLU A 172 -21.24 11.38 -8.92
CA GLU A 172 -20.74 10.24 -9.70
C GLU A 172 -19.23 10.35 -9.94
N VAL A 173 -18.72 11.53 -10.31
CA VAL A 173 -17.28 11.75 -10.48
C VAL A 173 -16.50 11.50 -9.20
N ARG A 174 -17.03 11.96 -8.05
CA ARG A 174 -16.42 11.70 -6.74
C ARG A 174 -16.34 10.20 -6.45
N LEU A 175 -17.43 9.46 -6.67
CA LEU A 175 -17.47 8.00 -6.46
C LEU A 175 -16.54 7.25 -7.40
N LEU A 176 -16.44 7.66 -8.66
CA LEU A 176 -15.53 7.06 -9.65
C LEU A 176 -14.06 7.26 -9.27
N LEU A 177 -13.68 8.47 -8.89
CA LEU A 177 -12.31 8.76 -8.49
C LEU A 177 -11.96 8.10 -7.15
N ASP A 178 -12.88 8.08 -6.18
CA ASP A 178 -12.68 7.39 -4.90
C ASP A 178 -12.51 5.88 -5.08
N GLY A 179 -13.37 5.26 -5.90
CA GLY A 179 -13.27 3.85 -6.25
C GLY A 179 -12.00 3.52 -7.03
N TYR A 180 -11.58 4.38 -7.96
CA TYR A 180 -10.30 4.26 -8.65
C TYR A 180 -9.13 4.26 -7.66
N ALA A 181 -9.02 5.30 -6.82
CA ALA A 181 -7.93 5.40 -5.84
C ALA A 181 -7.92 4.21 -4.87
N CYS A 182 -9.09 3.79 -4.37
CA CYS A 182 -9.24 2.62 -3.51
C CYS A 182 -8.71 1.35 -4.17
N ASN A 183 -9.08 1.09 -5.42
CA ASN A 183 -8.67 -0.12 -6.13
C ASN A 183 -7.18 -0.13 -6.44
N GLU A 184 -6.65 0.97 -6.98
CA GLU A 184 -5.23 1.06 -7.31
C GLU A 184 -4.36 0.93 -6.05
N LEU A 185 -4.72 1.61 -4.96
CA LEU A 185 -3.98 1.49 -3.71
C LEU A 185 -4.15 0.11 -3.08
N ALA A 186 -5.32 -0.53 -3.18
CA ALA A 186 -5.48 -1.91 -2.71
C ALA A 186 -4.53 -2.89 -3.42
N ASP A 187 -4.34 -2.76 -4.74
CA ASP A 187 -3.38 -3.58 -5.50
C ASP A 187 -1.94 -3.37 -5.02
N ILE A 188 -1.58 -2.10 -4.81
CA ILE A 188 -0.26 -1.71 -4.33
C ILE A 188 0.06 -2.35 -2.98
N HIS A 189 -0.85 -2.19 -2.01
CA HIS A 189 -0.65 -2.66 -0.64
C HIS A 189 -0.74 -4.19 -0.55
N ALA A 190 -1.56 -4.82 -1.39
CA ALA A 190 -1.54 -6.28 -1.54
C ALA A 190 -0.19 -6.77 -2.08
N GLY A 191 0.40 -6.05 -3.05
CA GLY A 191 1.76 -6.31 -3.54
C GLY A 191 2.81 -6.20 -2.44
N MET A 192 2.74 -5.17 -1.58
CA MET A 192 3.63 -5.03 -0.43
C MET A 192 3.50 -6.20 0.56
N ALA A 193 2.29 -6.66 0.84
CA ALA A 193 2.06 -7.79 1.75
C ALA A 193 2.59 -9.12 1.16
N MET A 194 2.43 -9.32 -0.16
CA MET A 194 3.05 -10.45 -0.85
C MET A 194 4.58 -10.39 -0.80
N GLU A 195 5.18 -9.22 -1.04
CA GLU A 195 6.62 -9.04 -0.90
C GLU A 195 7.07 -9.29 0.55
N ALA A 196 6.37 -8.74 1.54
CA ALA A 196 6.72 -8.88 2.95
C ALA A 196 6.75 -10.34 3.43
N SER A 197 5.75 -11.13 3.06
CA SER A 197 5.74 -12.57 3.34
C SER A 197 6.82 -13.32 2.54
N SER A 198 7.11 -12.90 1.31
CA SER A 198 8.21 -13.48 0.53
C SER A 198 9.58 -13.15 1.14
N PHE A 199 9.77 -11.91 1.61
CA PHE A 199 10.96 -11.44 2.31
C PHE A 199 11.23 -12.30 3.55
N GLU A 200 10.20 -12.57 4.36
CA GLU A 200 10.31 -13.50 5.49
C GLU A 200 10.89 -14.85 5.02
N LEU A 201 10.31 -15.50 4.00
CA LEU A 201 10.76 -16.80 3.50
C LEU A 201 12.22 -16.77 2.99
N MET A 202 12.63 -15.66 2.38
CA MET A 202 13.95 -15.51 1.75
C MET A 202 15.08 -15.25 2.75
N VAL A 203 14.79 -14.66 3.92
CA VAL A 203 15.79 -14.42 4.97
C VAL A 203 16.37 -15.76 5.45
N SER A 204 17.71 -15.86 5.49
CA SER A 204 18.43 -17.09 5.86
C SER A 204 19.83 -16.77 6.40
N PRO A 205 20.31 -17.47 7.45
CA PRO A 205 19.65 -18.56 8.17
C PRO A 205 18.58 -18.06 9.17
N LYS A 206 17.54 -18.87 9.44
CA LYS A 206 16.49 -18.55 10.43
C LYS A 206 16.29 -19.72 11.40
N PRO A 207 16.49 -19.53 12.73
CA PRO A 207 16.45 -20.62 13.70
C PRO A 207 15.15 -21.43 13.70
N GLY A 208 15.22 -22.66 13.20
CA GLY A 208 14.10 -23.62 13.22
C GLY A 208 12.90 -23.26 12.35
N LEU A 209 13.00 -22.22 11.51
CA LEU A 209 11.96 -21.77 10.59
C LEU A 209 12.23 -22.29 9.18
N VAL A 210 11.20 -22.29 8.34
CA VAL A 210 11.36 -22.58 6.91
C VAL A 210 12.09 -21.41 6.25
N THR A 211 13.10 -21.71 5.46
CA THR A 211 13.84 -20.76 4.62
C THR A 211 13.75 -21.21 3.15
N PHE A 212 14.34 -20.41 2.25
CA PHE A 212 14.55 -20.84 0.88
C PHE A 212 15.36 -22.15 0.76
N TYR A 213 16.31 -22.40 1.67
CA TYR A 213 17.21 -23.56 1.59
C TYR A 213 16.70 -24.81 2.33
N GLU A 214 15.97 -24.63 3.43
CA GLU A 214 15.62 -25.74 4.34
C GLU A 214 14.29 -25.55 5.06
N ALA A 215 13.73 -26.65 5.58
CA ALA A 215 12.48 -26.66 6.35
C ALA A 215 12.69 -26.31 7.85
N GLY A 216 13.93 -26.12 8.30
CA GLY A 216 14.26 -25.89 9.70
C GLY A 216 13.79 -27.05 10.59
N SER A 217 13.00 -26.74 11.61
CA SER A 217 12.48 -27.74 12.57
C SER A 217 11.13 -28.33 12.17
N HIS A 218 10.70 -28.17 10.92
CA HIS A 218 9.40 -28.61 10.43
C HIS A 218 9.54 -29.86 9.56
N GLU A 219 8.57 -30.77 9.70
CA GLU A 219 8.45 -31.99 8.89
C GLU A 219 7.21 -31.93 7.97
N ASP A 220 6.30 -30.99 8.23
CA ASP A 220 4.99 -30.82 7.59
C ASP A 220 4.94 -29.68 6.55
N MET A 221 5.94 -28.80 6.54
CA MET A 221 6.02 -27.66 5.62
C MET A 221 7.42 -27.46 5.06
N ASP A 222 7.48 -26.95 3.83
CA ASP A 222 8.68 -26.51 3.15
C ASP A 222 8.40 -25.20 2.38
N ARG A 223 9.41 -24.70 1.66
CA ARG A 223 9.29 -23.49 0.84
C ARG A 223 8.15 -23.54 -0.18
N PHE A 224 7.80 -24.71 -0.71
CA PHE A 224 6.71 -24.84 -1.70
C PHE A 224 5.34 -24.81 -1.03
N THR A 225 5.21 -25.34 0.18
CA THR A 225 4.03 -25.15 1.02
C THR A 225 3.83 -23.66 1.34
N PHE A 226 4.90 -22.94 1.68
CA PHE A 226 4.87 -21.48 1.89
C PHE A 226 4.39 -20.71 0.65
N VAL A 227 4.98 -20.95 -0.52
CA VAL A 227 4.60 -20.26 -1.76
C VAL A 227 3.15 -20.54 -2.13
N LYS A 228 2.66 -21.78 -1.97
CA LYS A 228 1.24 -22.11 -2.20
C LYS A 228 0.33 -21.30 -1.28
N SER A 229 0.68 -21.22 0.01
CA SER A 229 -0.06 -20.40 0.95
C SER A 229 -0.04 -18.91 0.58
N GLN A 230 1.09 -18.34 0.18
CA GLN A 230 1.17 -16.92 -0.19
C GLN A 230 0.32 -16.61 -1.43
N SER A 231 0.30 -17.53 -2.41
CA SER A 231 -0.41 -17.34 -3.68
C SER A 231 -1.92 -17.16 -3.56
N VAL A 232 -2.53 -17.64 -2.47
CA VAL A 232 -3.99 -17.55 -2.26
C VAL A 232 -4.41 -16.35 -1.42
N LEU A 233 -3.47 -15.57 -0.88
CA LEU A 233 -3.76 -14.47 0.04
C LEU A 233 -3.88 -13.10 -0.62
N ALA A 234 -3.57 -12.96 -1.92
CA ALA A 234 -3.63 -11.68 -2.62
C ALA A 234 -5.01 -10.99 -2.54
N ASN A 235 -6.09 -11.77 -2.74
CA ASN A 235 -7.46 -11.25 -2.65
C ASN A 235 -7.81 -10.80 -1.23
N TYR A 236 -7.35 -11.56 -0.22
CA TYR A 236 -7.52 -11.21 1.18
C TYR A 236 -6.87 -9.85 1.49
N TYR A 237 -5.63 -9.64 1.03
CA TYR A 237 -4.93 -8.38 1.28
C TYR A 237 -5.67 -7.17 0.67
N ARG A 238 -6.15 -7.31 -0.57
CA ARG A 238 -6.98 -6.26 -1.20
C ARG A 238 -8.25 -5.99 -0.39
N ALA A 239 -8.96 -7.04 0.02
CA ALA A 239 -10.21 -6.93 0.75
C ALA A 239 -10.03 -6.29 2.14
N SER A 240 -8.94 -6.62 2.85
CA SER A 240 -8.59 -6.00 4.13
C SER A 240 -8.36 -4.49 3.98
N PHE A 241 -7.60 -4.08 2.97
CA PHE A 241 -7.38 -2.67 2.65
C PHE A 241 -8.68 -1.94 2.28
N GLN A 242 -9.45 -2.51 1.36
CA GLN A 242 -10.73 -1.94 0.91
C GLN A 242 -11.74 -1.82 2.05
N THR A 243 -11.70 -2.72 3.04
CA THR A 243 -12.55 -2.62 4.23
C THR A 243 -12.17 -1.39 5.07
N GLY A 244 -10.88 -1.12 5.25
CA GLY A 244 -10.40 0.08 5.92
C GLY A 244 -10.82 1.36 5.20
N TRP A 245 -10.83 1.31 3.86
CA TRP A 245 -11.20 2.46 3.02
C TRP A 245 -12.64 2.94 3.20
N LYS A 246 -13.58 2.10 3.64
CA LYS A 246 -15.02 2.40 3.66
C LYS A 246 -15.42 3.33 4.80
N ARG A 247 -15.25 4.64 4.60
CA ARG A 247 -15.54 5.71 5.58
C ARG A 247 -16.97 5.71 6.13
N SER A 248 -17.92 5.29 5.31
CA SER A 248 -19.35 5.30 5.66
C SER A 248 -19.74 4.20 6.66
N LEU A 249 -18.86 3.22 6.90
CA LEU A 249 -19.16 2.09 7.76
C LEU A 249 -18.64 2.33 9.19
N PRO A 250 -19.44 2.04 10.22
CA PRO A 250 -18.96 2.01 11.60
C PRO A 250 -17.81 1.01 11.78
N GLN A 251 -16.94 1.26 12.77
CA GLN A 251 -15.79 0.39 13.04
C GLN A 251 -16.20 -1.05 13.37
N THR A 252 -17.31 -1.22 14.09
CA THR A 252 -17.91 -2.52 14.42
C THR A 252 -18.22 -3.34 13.16
N GLU A 253 -18.77 -2.72 12.12
CA GLU A 253 -19.10 -3.38 10.86
C GLU A 253 -17.84 -3.70 10.05
N LYS A 254 -16.88 -2.77 10.00
CA LYS A 254 -15.56 -3.03 9.38
C LYS A 254 -14.85 -4.20 10.03
N ALA A 255 -14.87 -4.31 11.37
CA ALA A 255 -14.27 -5.42 12.09
C ALA A 255 -14.95 -6.75 11.74
N MET A 256 -16.28 -6.76 11.59
CA MET A 256 -17.01 -7.94 11.14
C MET A 256 -16.63 -8.36 9.72
N TRP A 257 -16.45 -7.41 8.80
CA TRP A 257 -16.01 -7.69 7.44
C TRP A 257 -14.56 -8.19 7.40
N LEU A 258 -13.65 -7.55 8.14
CA LEU A 258 -12.27 -7.99 8.25
C LEU A 258 -12.16 -9.41 8.83
N ARG A 259 -13.00 -9.74 9.82
CA ARG A 259 -13.11 -11.10 10.38
C ARG A 259 -13.60 -12.10 9.33
N HIS A 260 -14.62 -11.75 8.56
CA HIS A 260 -15.12 -12.59 7.47
C HIS A 260 -14.01 -12.89 6.45
N GLU A 261 -13.30 -11.85 5.98
CA GLU A 261 -12.18 -12.01 5.04
C GLU A 261 -11.05 -12.86 5.64
N GLY A 262 -10.74 -12.69 6.92
CA GLY A 262 -9.74 -13.50 7.62
C GLY A 262 -10.11 -14.99 7.69
N ILE A 263 -11.38 -15.32 7.94
CA ILE A 263 -11.87 -16.70 7.93
C ILE A 263 -11.71 -17.34 6.54
N LEU A 264 -12.08 -16.61 5.48
CA LEU A 264 -11.91 -17.08 4.11
C LEU A 264 -10.43 -17.27 3.76
N ALA A 265 -9.56 -16.37 4.21
CA ALA A 265 -8.11 -16.47 4.01
C ALA A 265 -7.51 -17.69 4.71
N GLU A 266 -7.90 -17.96 5.96
CA GLU A 266 -7.44 -19.15 6.69
C GLU A 266 -7.91 -20.45 6.00
N GLN A 267 -9.14 -20.47 5.49
CA GLN A 267 -9.66 -21.61 4.74
C GLN A 267 -8.89 -21.82 3.44
N ALA A 268 -8.71 -20.77 2.62
CA ALA A 268 -7.99 -20.85 1.37
C ALA A 268 -6.54 -21.30 1.58
N MET A 269 -5.86 -20.77 2.61
CA MET A 269 -4.55 -21.24 3.02
C MET A 269 -4.58 -22.73 3.35
N SER A 270 -5.47 -23.16 4.25
CA SER A 270 -5.59 -24.55 4.70
C SER A 270 -5.81 -25.51 3.53
N GLU A 271 -6.68 -25.14 2.58
CA GLU A 271 -6.92 -25.93 1.37
C GLU A 271 -5.66 -26.04 0.50
N ALA A 272 -4.97 -24.92 0.26
CA ALA A 272 -3.75 -24.87 -0.56
C ALA A 272 -2.58 -25.66 0.07
N THR A 273 -2.54 -25.75 1.40
CA THR A 273 -1.47 -26.39 2.17
C THR A 273 -1.85 -27.77 2.72
N LYS A 274 -3.04 -28.28 2.39
CA LYS A 274 -3.57 -29.57 2.89
C LYS A 274 -3.66 -29.63 4.43
N GLY A 275 -4.08 -28.54 5.05
CA GLY A 275 -4.31 -28.43 6.49
C GLY A 275 -3.09 -27.97 7.29
N VAL A 276 -1.97 -27.67 6.64
CA VAL A 276 -0.76 -27.19 7.32
C VAL A 276 -0.90 -25.72 7.67
N ASN A 277 -0.64 -25.38 8.93
CA ASN A 277 -0.72 -24.01 9.42
C ASN A 277 0.56 -23.24 9.05
N THR A 278 0.52 -22.51 7.93
CA THR A 278 1.70 -21.82 7.38
C THR A 278 1.71 -20.31 7.68
N HIS A 279 0.56 -19.63 7.68
CA HIS A 279 0.46 -18.17 7.77
C HIS A 279 -0.73 -17.67 8.62
N ARG A 280 -1.24 -18.42 9.60
CA ARG A 280 -2.40 -17.94 10.40
C ARG A 280 -2.11 -16.66 11.18
N GLY A 281 -0.92 -16.55 11.79
CA GLY A 281 -0.50 -15.33 12.48
C GLY A 281 -0.29 -14.17 11.50
N TRP A 282 0.39 -14.42 10.37
CA TRP A 282 0.52 -13.47 9.27
C TRP A 282 -0.82 -12.97 8.73
N ILE A 283 -1.82 -13.84 8.52
CA ILE A 283 -3.17 -13.44 8.08
C ILE A 283 -3.74 -12.40 9.05
N TYR A 284 -3.74 -12.71 10.36
CA TYR A 284 -4.27 -11.78 11.37
C TYR A 284 -3.50 -10.45 11.40
N LEU A 285 -2.16 -10.48 11.45
CA LEU A 285 -1.32 -9.28 11.49
C LEU A 285 -1.51 -8.44 10.22
N SER A 286 -1.35 -9.05 9.05
CA SER A 286 -1.42 -8.33 7.76
C SER A 286 -2.81 -7.75 7.52
N GLY A 287 -3.88 -8.46 7.90
CA GLY A 287 -5.24 -7.96 7.81
C GLY A 287 -5.46 -6.66 8.56
N ILE A 288 -4.97 -6.59 9.81
CA ILE A 288 -5.07 -5.38 10.64
C ILE A 288 -4.25 -4.24 10.06
N LEU A 289 -2.99 -4.50 9.69
CA LEU A 289 -2.12 -3.47 9.11
C LEU A 289 -2.69 -2.91 7.80
N LEU A 290 -3.13 -3.78 6.88
CA LEU A 290 -3.71 -3.36 5.61
C LEU A 290 -5.02 -2.60 5.81
N ASN A 291 -5.85 -3.01 6.77
CA ASN A 291 -7.05 -2.27 7.14
C ASN A 291 -6.71 -0.86 7.66
N ALA A 292 -5.72 -0.75 8.55
CA ALA A 292 -5.25 0.54 9.06
C ALA A 292 -4.65 1.44 7.95
N MET A 293 -3.93 0.85 6.98
CA MET A 293 -3.44 1.56 5.79
C MET A 293 -4.58 2.05 4.89
N GLY A 294 -5.64 1.24 4.72
CA GLY A 294 -6.85 1.63 4.02
C GLY A 294 -7.57 2.80 4.68
N GLU A 295 -7.65 2.81 6.01
CA GLU A 295 -8.19 3.95 6.78
C GLU A 295 -7.34 5.21 6.61
N TYR A 296 -6.02 5.08 6.65
CA TYR A 296 -5.09 6.20 6.43
C TYR A 296 -5.32 6.87 5.07
N TRP A 297 -5.27 6.09 3.99
CA TRP A 297 -5.44 6.67 2.64
C TRP A 297 -6.83 7.23 2.43
N SER A 298 -7.83 6.55 2.97
CA SER A 298 -9.19 7.03 2.91
C SER A 298 -9.33 8.38 3.62
N GLU A 299 -8.80 8.55 4.82
CA GLU A 299 -8.75 9.85 5.49
C GLU A 299 -7.99 10.90 4.66
N PHE A 300 -6.83 10.51 4.12
CA PHE A 300 -6.02 11.37 3.25
C PHE A 300 -6.81 11.93 2.06
N PHE A 301 -7.67 11.15 1.42
CA PHE A 301 -8.47 11.60 0.28
C PHE A 301 -9.80 12.29 0.65
N SER A 302 -10.22 12.30 1.92
CA SER A 302 -11.56 12.77 2.34
C SER A 302 -11.77 14.29 2.22
N GLY A 303 -10.71 15.10 2.32
CA GLY A 303 -10.72 16.50 1.84
C GLY A 303 -11.66 17.54 2.50
N ASP A 304 -12.52 17.20 3.47
CA ASP A 304 -13.20 18.18 4.35
C ASP A 304 -12.30 18.68 5.50
N GLY A 305 -11.15 18.02 5.69
CA GLY A 305 -10.09 18.49 6.57
C GLY A 305 -9.17 19.44 5.83
N VAL A 306 -9.18 20.71 6.22
CA VAL A 306 -7.94 21.49 6.28
C VAL A 306 -6.99 20.67 7.15
N VAL A 307 -6.17 19.79 6.56
CA VAL A 307 -4.87 19.53 7.16
C VAL A 307 -4.27 20.93 7.23
N PRO A 308 -3.95 21.47 8.42
CA PRO A 308 -3.39 22.79 8.49
C PRO A 308 -2.21 22.80 7.54
N VAL A 309 -2.33 23.61 6.48
CA VAL A 309 -1.18 24.28 5.90
C VAL A 309 -0.72 25.20 7.03
N ALA A 310 -0.17 24.62 8.10
CA ALA A 310 0.76 25.29 8.95
C ALA A 310 1.93 25.57 8.02
N ALA A 311 1.88 26.77 7.47
CA ALA A 311 2.92 27.47 6.77
C ALA A 311 4.32 26.92 7.07
N GLN A 312 4.78 25.95 6.28
CA GLN A 312 6.13 25.80 5.72
C GLN A 312 6.17 24.50 4.88
N PRO A 313 6.81 24.48 3.70
CA PRO A 313 7.18 23.26 2.96
C PRO A 313 8.29 22.45 3.67
N SER A 314 8.30 22.40 5.01
CA SER A 314 9.40 21.81 5.80
C SER A 314 8.97 20.92 6.98
N SER A 315 7.67 20.61 7.16
CA SER A 315 7.30 19.47 8.01
C SER A 315 7.20 18.22 7.14
N VAL A 316 8.35 17.69 6.74
CA VAL A 316 8.50 16.33 6.24
C VAL A 316 7.62 15.41 7.09
N LEU A 317 6.72 14.64 6.47
CA LEU A 317 6.02 13.55 7.16
C LEU A 317 7.09 12.70 7.84
N GLN A 318 7.21 12.82 9.16
CA GLN A 318 8.25 12.10 9.88
C GLN A 318 7.81 10.64 9.98
N PRO A 319 8.64 9.67 9.52
CA PRO A 319 8.29 8.26 9.57
C PRO A 319 7.90 7.78 10.99
N SER A 320 8.43 8.44 12.03
CA SER A 320 8.09 8.19 13.44
C SER A 320 6.65 8.59 13.79
N PHE A 321 6.16 9.73 13.29
CA PHE A 321 4.80 10.19 13.54
C PHE A 321 3.77 9.30 12.85
N GLU A 322 4.04 8.95 11.59
CA GLU A 322 3.14 8.09 10.82
C GLU A 322 3.15 6.64 11.30
N GLY A 323 4.31 6.13 11.72
CA GLY A 323 4.40 4.84 12.41
C GLY A 323 3.55 4.80 13.67
N ALA A 324 3.59 5.85 14.50
CA ALA A 324 2.78 5.94 15.71
C ALA A 324 1.27 6.05 15.41
N GLN A 325 0.88 6.71 14.31
CA GLN A 325 -0.53 6.72 13.87
C GLN A 325 -0.99 5.31 13.45
N LEU A 326 -0.19 4.63 12.63
CA LEU A 326 -0.52 3.30 12.14
C LEU A 326 -0.62 2.28 13.29
N SER A 327 0.28 2.36 14.27
CA SER A 327 0.25 1.57 15.50
C SER A 327 -1.05 1.79 16.28
N ARG A 328 -1.46 3.05 16.51
CA ARG A 328 -2.72 3.37 17.20
C ARG A 328 -3.95 2.83 16.47
N ARG A 329 -4.05 3.05 15.15
CA ARG A 329 -5.15 2.50 14.33
C ARG A 329 -5.20 0.98 14.41
N SER A 330 -4.05 0.33 14.34
CA SER A 330 -3.94 -1.13 14.48
C SER A 330 -4.49 -1.61 15.83
N ALA A 331 -4.20 -0.89 16.92
CA ALA A 331 -4.73 -1.18 18.25
C ALA A 331 -6.26 -1.02 18.32
N ASP A 332 -6.81 0.05 17.72
CA ASP A 332 -8.25 0.28 17.68
C ASP A 332 -8.98 -0.83 16.89
N ILE A 333 -8.46 -1.18 15.71
CA ILE A 333 -9.00 -2.27 14.87
C ILE A 333 -8.94 -3.62 15.61
N ALA A 334 -7.81 -3.93 16.24
CA ALA A 334 -7.64 -5.15 17.00
C ALA A 334 -8.62 -5.23 18.17
N ARG A 335 -8.74 -4.16 18.96
CA ARG A 335 -9.70 -4.09 20.07
C ARG A 335 -11.14 -4.28 19.60
N GLU A 336 -11.51 -3.67 18.47
CA GLU A 336 -12.85 -3.83 17.89
C GLU A 336 -13.10 -5.28 17.44
N LEU A 337 -12.12 -5.92 16.79
CA LEU A 337 -12.20 -7.35 16.44
C LEU A 337 -12.43 -8.21 17.68
N GLU A 338 -11.71 -7.97 18.77
CA GLU A 338 -11.85 -8.74 20.00
C GLU A 338 -13.19 -8.47 20.72
N GLN A 339 -13.65 -7.23 20.72
CA GLN A 339 -14.97 -6.86 21.25
C GLN A 339 -16.09 -7.54 20.45
N SER A 340 -15.96 -7.64 19.12
CA SER A 340 -16.94 -8.30 18.26
C SER A 340 -17.15 -9.77 18.61
N LEU A 341 -16.13 -10.46 19.14
CA LEU A 341 -16.22 -11.85 19.62
C LEU A 341 -16.90 -11.98 20.99
N SER A 342 -16.67 -11.02 21.88
CA SER A 342 -17.15 -11.07 23.26
C SER A 342 -18.61 -10.65 23.41
N GLN A 343 -19.08 -9.72 22.58
CA GLN A 343 -20.41 -9.12 22.73
C GLN A 343 -21.52 -9.87 21.98
N ILE A 344 -21.18 -10.66 20.96
CA ILE A 344 -22.16 -11.37 20.15
C ILE A 344 -22.22 -12.83 20.65
N THR A 345 -23.32 -13.17 21.33
CA THR A 345 -23.57 -14.51 21.90
C THR A 345 -23.47 -15.64 20.87
N HIS A 346 -23.72 -15.35 19.59
CA HIS A 346 -23.56 -16.30 18.48
C HIS A 346 -22.10 -16.65 18.16
N PHE A 347 -21.12 -15.87 18.62
CA PHE A 347 -19.69 -16.15 18.46
C PHE A 347 -19.05 -16.78 19.71
N SER A 348 -19.82 -17.15 20.74
CA SER A 348 -19.27 -17.79 21.96
C SER A 348 -18.43 -19.04 21.64
N TYR A 349 -18.91 -19.92 20.76
CA TYR A 349 -18.18 -21.10 20.30
C TYR A 349 -16.87 -20.74 19.57
N LEU A 350 -16.92 -19.70 18.72
CA LEU A 350 -15.72 -19.23 18.02
C LEU A 350 -14.72 -18.62 19.01
N ASN A 351 -15.18 -17.83 19.98
CA ASN A 351 -14.35 -17.25 21.02
C ASN A 351 -13.69 -18.34 21.88
N GLU A 352 -14.45 -19.36 22.30
CA GLU A 352 -13.91 -20.53 23.00
C GLU A 352 -12.85 -21.27 22.18
N ARG A 353 -13.11 -21.51 20.88
CA ARG A 353 -12.14 -22.15 19.98
C ARG A 353 -10.87 -21.31 19.82
N LEU A 354 -11.00 -20.01 19.56
CA LEU A 354 -9.84 -19.11 19.38
C LEU A 354 -9.04 -18.93 20.68
N ASN A 355 -9.69 -18.99 21.84
CA ASN A 355 -9.03 -18.91 23.14
C ASN A 355 -8.36 -20.24 23.55
N ALA A 356 -8.85 -21.36 23.02
CA ALA A 356 -8.19 -22.66 23.12
C ALA A 356 -7.02 -22.81 22.12
N GLU A 357 -7.04 -22.05 21.02
CA GLU A 357 -5.98 -22.00 20.03
C GLU A 357 -4.85 -21.03 20.42
N ASP A 358 -3.90 -21.50 21.23
CA ASP A 358 -2.77 -20.70 21.73
C ASP A 358 -1.87 -20.10 20.62
N SER A 359 -1.91 -20.60 19.38
CA SER A 359 -1.01 -20.15 18.30
C SER A 359 -1.20 -18.69 17.89
N ILE A 360 -2.42 -18.15 18.01
CA ILE A 360 -2.73 -16.76 17.65
C ILE A 360 -2.86 -15.84 18.86
N LYS A 361 -2.80 -16.39 20.08
CA LYS A 361 -3.07 -15.65 21.30
C LYS A 361 -2.06 -14.52 21.54
N GLY A 362 -0.78 -14.79 21.30
CA GLY A 362 0.29 -13.79 21.42
C GLY A 362 0.12 -12.63 20.45
N ILE A 363 -0.15 -12.93 19.17
CA ILE A 363 -0.30 -11.88 18.16
C ILE A 363 -1.57 -11.04 18.34
N ARG A 364 -2.65 -11.63 18.87
CA ARG A 364 -3.88 -10.90 19.24
C ARG A 364 -3.62 -9.89 20.36
N GLU A 365 -2.92 -10.31 21.41
CA GLU A 365 -2.56 -9.43 22.53
C GLU A 365 -1.62 -8.32 22.07
N GLU A 366 -0.63 -8.65 21.25
CA GLU A 366 0.29 -7.69 20.66
C GLU A 366 -0.44 -6.66 19.78
N ALA A 367 -1.40 -7.11 18.96
CA ALA A 367 -2.21 -6.25 18.11
C ALA A 367 -3.08 -5.27 18.92
N CYS A 368 -3.69 -5.71 20.02
CA CYS A 368 -4.47 -4.84 20.92
C CYS A 368 -3.66 -3.69 21.53
N HIS A 369 -2.34 -3.85 21.62
CA HIS A 369 -1.39 -2.83 22.06
C HIS A 369 -0.74 -2.06 20.90
N GLY A 370 -1.15 -2.31 19.66
CA GLY A 370 -0.67 -1.60 18.47
C GLY A 370 0.66 -2.13 17.94
N PHE A 371 0.97 -3.41 18.15
CA PHE A 371 2.21 -4.06 17.69
C PHE A 371 3.52 -3.38 18.15
N PRO A 372 3.75 -3.21 19.48
CA PRO A 372 4.97 -2.57 19.97
C PRO A 372 6.25 -3.29 19.53
N SER A 373 6.28 -4.63 19.48
CA SER A 373 7.49 -5.34 19.00
C SER A 373 7.79 -5.02 17.53
N LEU A 374 6.76 -4.84 16.70
CA LEU A 374 6.90 -4.41 15.32
C LEU A 374 7.35 -2.95 15.23
N PHE A 375 6.62 -2.00 15.82
CA PHE A 375 6.84 -0.56 15.60
C PHE A 375 8.03 0.01 16.38
N ASP A 376 8.33 -0.51 17.58
CA ASP A 376 9.39 0.02 18.45
C ASP A 376 10.74 -0.69 18.27
N VAL A 377 10.75 -1.90 17.69
CA VAL A 377 11.98 -2.69 17.49
C VAL A 377 12.14 -3.19 16.04
N GLY A 378 11.18 -3.96 15.53
CA GLY A 378 11.32 -4.61 14.22
C GLY A 378 11.51 -3.63 13.06
N TYR A 379 10.62 -2.64 12.95
CA TYR A 379 10.68 -1.57 11.94
C TYR A 379 11.93 -0.69 12.08
N PRO A 380 12.29 -0.15 13.26
CA PRO A 380 13.52 0.62 13.43
C PRO A 380 14.78 -0.14 13.01
N VAL A 381 14.95 -1.40 13.42
CA VAL A 381 16.10 -2.21 13.01
C VAL A 381 16.15 -2.41 11.50
N LEU A 382 15.00 -2.75 10.89
CA LEU A 382 14.91 -2.97 9.45
C LEU A 382 15.26 -1.69 8.68
N ARG A 383 14.65 -0.57 9.05
CA ARG A 383 14.88 0.75 8.43
C ARG A 383 16.34 1.15 8.55
N ASP A 384 16.91 1.11 9.76
CA ASP A 384 18.25 1.63 10.02
C ASP A 384 19.33 0.74 9.40
N SER A 385 19.11 -0.57 9.34
CA SER A 385 20.01 -1.49 8.62
C SER A 385 20.05 -1.19 7.12
N LEU A 386 18.91 -0.89 6.49
CA LEU A 386 18.87 -0.47 5.08
C LEU A 386 19.51 0.90 4.87
N VAL A 387 19.31 1.86 5.77
CA VAL A 387 19.94 3.20 5.72
C VAL A 387 21.47 3.09 5.86
N MET A 388 21.96 2.14 6.65
CA MET A 388 23.39 1.81 6.76
C MET A 388 23.95 1.11 5.51
N GLY A 389 23.12 0.79 4.52
CA GLY A 389 23.54 0.20 3.24
C GLY A 389 23.71 -1.32 3.25
N HIS A 390 23.18 -2.00 4.27
CA HIS A 390 23.20 -3.47 4.30
C HIS A 390 22.18 -4.06 3.34
N ASP A 391 22.47 -5.27 2.84
CA ASP A 391 21.56 -6.00 1.98
C ASP A 391 20.29 -6.47 2.72
N ASP A 392 19.30 -6.91 1.94
CA ASP A 392 18.00 -7.36 2.45
C ASP A 392 18.10 -8.57 3.40
N ASN A 393 19.03 -9.49 3.17
CA ASN A 393 19.20 -10.66 4.02
C ASN A 393 19.80 -10.26 5.37
N THR A 394 20.93 -9.55 5.36
CA THR A 394 21.57 -9.03 6.58
C THR A 394 20.60 -8.20 7.42
N THR A 395 19.79 -7.37 6.75
CA THR A 395 18.73 -6.59 7.37
C THR A 395 17.69 -7.49 8.05
N GLY A 396 17.16 -8.49 7.35
CA GLY A 396 16.19 -9.43 7.91
C GLY A 396 16.74 -10.25 9.08
N LEU A 397 18.02 -10.63 9.02
CA LEU A 397 18.71 -11.35 10.11
C LEU A 397 18.81 -10.49 11.38
N ARG A 398 19.15 -9.20 11.25
CA ARG A 398 19.16 -8.27 12.39
C ARG A 398 17.77 -8.07 12.97
N THR A 399 16.77 -7.89 12.12
CA THR A 399 15.38 -7.76 12.56
C THR A 399 14.92 -9.02 13.30
N LEU A 400 15.27 -10.21 12.82
CA LEU A 400 14.95 -11.50 13.45
C LEU A 400 15.53 -11.59 14.87
N ILE A 401 16.84 -11.34 15.05
CA ILE A 401 17.47 -11.45 16.39
C ILE A 401 16.91 -10.42 17.38
N ALA A 402 16.62 -9.21 16.91
CA ALA A 402 16.05 -8.15 17.74
C ALA A 402 14.65 -8.54 18.23
N LEU A 403 13.80 -9.00 17.33
CA LEU A 403 12.45 -9.48 17.65
C LEU A 403 12.48 -10.72 18.56
N LEU A 404 13.36 -11.68 18.29
CA LEU A 404 13.51 -12.87 19.15
C LEU A 404 13.93 -12.52 20.59
N GLY A 405 14.65 -11.41 20.78
CA GLY A 405 15.05 -10.90 22.09
C GLY A 405 13.92 -10.23 22.90
N ILE A 406 12.81 -9.85 22.28
CA ILE A 406 11.70 -9.15 22.95
C ILE A 406 10.38 -9.92 22.95
N THR A 407 10.10 -10.68 21.89
CA THR A 407 8.78 -11.25 21.65
C THR A 407 8.54 -12.49 22.50
N SER A 408 7.37 -12.57 23.11
CA SER A 408 6.88 -13.79 23.77
C SER A 408 6.23 -14.73 22.75
N ASP A 409 7.04 -15.39 21.93
CA ASP A 409 6.57 -16.22 20.81
C ASP A 409 5.81 -17.47 21.29
N THR A 410 4.52 -17.56 20.95
CA THR A 410 3.63 -18.67 21.34
C THR A 410 4.01 -20.00 20.69
N THR A 411 4.56 -19.98 19.48
CA THR A 411 5.04 -21.18 18.79
C THR A 411 6.26 -21.76 19.50
N LEU A 412 7.18 -20.89 19.94
CA LEU A 412 8.34 -21.27 20.72
C LEU A 412 7.92 -21.79 22.11
N ILE A 413 7.04 -21.08 22.81
CA ILE A 413 6.51 -21.51 24.12
C ILE A 413 5.88 -22.90 24.02
N ARG A 414 5.14 -23.20 22.96
CA ARG A 414 4.52 -24.51 22.75
C ARG A 414 5.56 -25.61 22.53
N ARG A 415 6.64 -25.34 21.80
CA ARG A 415 7.68 -26.34 21.48
C ARG A 415 8.72 -26.51 22.60
N ALA A 416 9.04 -25.43 23.31
CA ALA A 416 10.09 -25.38 24.31
C ALA A 416 9.60 -25.47 25.77
N GLY A 417 8.35 -25.06 26.04
CA GLY A 417 7.87 -24.69 27.36
C GLY A 417 8.18 -23.22 27.69
N ARG A 418 7.41 -22.63 28.61
CA ARG A 418 7.51 -21.19 28.98
C ARG A 418 8.89 -20.80 29.51
N GLU A 419 9.45 -21.61 30.41
CA GLU A 419 10.75 -21.35 31.05
C GLU A 419 11.85 -21.28 29.98
N ARG A 420 12.03 -22.34 29.20
CA ARG A 420 13.03 -22.38 28.12
C ARG A 420 12.82 -21.31 27.05
N ALA A 421 11.58 -20.97 26.72
CA ALA A 421 11.31 -19.86 25.80
C ALA A 421 11.78 -18.51 26.39
N SER A 422 11.62 -18.30 27.70
CA SER A 422 12.19 -17.13 28.39
C SER A 422 13.71 -17.18 28.40
N ASP A 423 14.32 -18.33 28.71
CA ASP A 423 15.79 -18.48 28.72
C ASP A 423 16.41 -18.14 27.37
N ILE A 424 15.80 -18.61 26.27
CA ILE A 424 16.27 -18.31 24.91
C ILE A 424 16.16 -16.82 24.62
N ARG A 425 15.03 -16.20 24.96
CA ARG A 425 14.81 -14.77 24.78
C ARG A 425 15.80 -13.93 25.58
N GLU A 426 16.02 -14.28 26.85
CA GLU A 426 16.98 -13.61 27.74
C GLU A 426 18.41 -13.77 27.23
N MET A 427 18.80 -14.96 26.79
CA MET A 427 20.11 -15.19 26.17
C MET A 427 20.32 -14.30 24.92
N VAL A 428 19.31 -14.17 24.06
CA VAL A 428 19.37 -13.28 22.89
C VAL A 428 19.44 -11.82 23.32
N ARG A 429 18.57 -11.39 24.24
CA ARG A 429 18.56 -10.04 24.81
C ARG A 429 19.91 -9.67 25.40
N ASP A 430 20.49 -10.54 26.24
CA ASP A 430 21.78 -10.33 26.87
C ASP A 430 22.90 -10.16 25.85
N ARG A 431 22.86 -10.92 24.74
CA ARG A 431 23.82 -10.78 23.64
C ARG A 431 23.73 -9.40 22.98
N LEU A 432 22.54 -8.85 22.81
CA LEU A 432 22.32 -7.53 22.18
C LEU A 432 22.64 -6.38 23.14
N ILE A 433 22.38 -6.55 24.44
CA ILE A 433 22.54 -5.51 25.46
C ILE A 433 23.95 -5.51 26.08
N ALA A 434 24.79 -6.53 25.83
CA ALA A 434 26.13 -6.64 26.41
C ALA A 434 27.07 -5.41 26.21
N GLY A 435 26.71 -4.44 25.36
CA GLY A 435 27.39 -3.13 25.21
C GLY A 435 26.63 -1.89 25.68
N SER A 436 25.37 -2.01 26.14
CA SER A 436 24.41 -0.90 26.31
C SER A 436 24.04 -0.68 27.77
N ARG A 437 24.83 0.09 28.53
CA ARG A 437 24.46 0.48 29.91
C ARG A 437 23.45 1.64 29.88
N GLY A 438 22.20 1.38 30.31
CA GLY A 438 21.27 2.43 30.76
C GLY A 438 20.21 2.94 29.75
N ALA A 439 19.91 2.22 28.68
CA ALA A 439 18.80 2.53 27.77
C ALA A 439 17.52 1.76 28.16
N THR A 440 16.35 2.21 27.68
CA THR A 440 15.14 1.36 27.70
C THR A 440 15.43 0.05 26.95
N ASP A 441 14.80 -1.03 27.38
CA ASP A 441 15.07 -2.38 26.88
C ASP A 441 15.01 -2.45 25.34
N GLU A 442 14.05 -1.76 24.72
CA GLU A 442 13.84 -1.74 23.27
C GLU A 442 14.93 -0.99 22.50
N THR A 443 15.31 0.22 22.95
CA THR A 443 16.34 1.03 22.27
C THR A 443 17.71 0.35 22.37
N ALA A 444 17.99 -0.28 23.51
CA ALA A 444 19.21 -1.06 23.72
C ALA A 444 19.30 -2.22 22.73
N ILE A 445 18.18 -2.90 22.49
CA ILE A 445 18.07 -4.03 21.56
C ILE A 445 18.23 -3.58 20.11
N VAL A 446 17.57 -2.48 19.70
CA VAL A 446 17.73 -1.91 18.35
C VAL A 446 19.20 -1.57 18.10
N THR A 447 19.82 -0.84 19.03
CA THR A 447 21.23 -0.43 18.92
C THR A 447 22.16 -1.65 18.90
N GLY A 448 21.91 -2.63 19.77
CA GLY A 448 22.70 -3.85 19.87
C GLY A 448 22.65 -4.70 18.59
N ALA A 449 21.46 -4.88 18.00
CA ALA A 449 21.29 -5.62 16.76
C ALA A 449 22.01 -4.95 15.57
N LEU A 450 21.98 -3.61 15.50
CA LEU A 450 22.69 -2.83 14.48
C LEU A 450 24.20 -2.82 14.68
N ALA A 451 24.68 -2.92 15.93
CA ALA A 451 26.09 -2.88 16.28
C ALA A 451 26.85 -4.19 15.98
N LEU A 452 26.15 -5.33 15.86
CA LEU A 452 26.78 -6.60 15.50
C LEU A 452 27.39 -6.51 14.09
N THR A 453 28.66 -6.91 14.00
CA THR A 453 29.29 -7.15 12.70
C THR A 453 28.60 -8.34 12.00
N GLU A 454 28.69 -8.40 10.67
CA GLU A 454 28.11 -9.52 9.91
C GLU A 454 28.64 -10.87 10.39
N ASN A 455 29.94 -10.98 10.71
CA ASN A 455 30.51 -12.22 11.22
C ASN A 455 29.91 -12.61 12.59
N GLU A 456 29.82 -11.68 13.54
CA GLU A 456 29.22 -11.95 14.85
C GLU A 456 27.74 -12.30 14.76
N LEU A 457 27.02 -11.68 13.83
CA LEU A 457 25.61 -11.96 13.54
C LEU A 457 25.44 -13.40 13.02
N HIS A 458 26.21 -13.77 12.00
CA HIS A 458 26.13 -15.11 11.41
C HIS A 458 26.57 -16.20 12.38
N GLU A 459 27.67 -16.02 13.12
CA GLU A 459 28.12 -16.99 14.13
C GLU A 459 27.04 -17.23 15.20
N PHE A 460 26.44 -16.15 15.70
CA PHE A 460 25.39 -16.24 16.71
C PHE A 460 24.14 -16.93 16.16
N LEU A 461 23.75 -16.62 14.92
CA LEU A 461 22.61 -17.26 14.26
C LEU A 461 22.84 -18.73 13.96
N ASP A 462 24.05 -19.13 13.57
CA ASP A 462 24.38 -20.54 13.34
C ASP A 462 24.25 -21.37 14.62
N ASP A 463 24.71 -20.83 15.75
CA ASP A 463 24.53 -21.45 17.07
C ASP A 463 23.05 -21.58 17.43
N LEU A 464 22.26 -20.53 17.21
CA LEU A 464 20.81 -20.57 17.41
C LEU A 464 20.14 -21.60 16.49
N CYS A 465 20.50 -21.65 15.21
CA CYS A 465 19.94 -22.60 14.25
C CYS A 465 20.22 -24.04 14.65
N ARG A 466 21.47 -24.36 15.03
CA ARG A 466 21.85 -25.68 15.58
C ARG A 466 21.01 -26.03 16.81
N MET A 467 20.84 -25.08 17.74
CA MET A 467 20.04 -25.29 18.94
C MET A 467 18.57 -25.55 18.60
N PHE A 468 17.98 -24.74 17.72
CA PHE A 468 16.56 -24.84 17.36
C PHE A 468 16.26 -26.14 16.64
N VAL A 469 17.05 -26.51 15.62
CA VAL A 469 16.88 -27.77 14.89
C VAL A 469 17.10 -28.96 15.82
N GLY A 470 18.17 -28.97 16.62
CA GLY A 470 18.48 -30.06 17.55
C GLY A 470 17.42 -30.29 18.62
N LYS A 471 16.68 -29.24 19.01
CA LYS A 471 15.59 -29.30 19.99
C LYS A 471 14.18 -29.22 19.35
N ARG A 472 14.08 -29.27 18.02
CA ARG A 472 12.84 -29.15 17.24
C ARG A 472 12.03 -27.88 17.54
N LEU A 473 12.69 -26.77 17.86
CA LEU A 473 12.09 -25.48 18.20
C LEU A 473 11.78 -24.64 16.95
N SER A 474 10.82 -23.72 17.05
CA SER A 474 10.48 -22.77 16.00
C SER A 474 9.84 -21.53 16.63
N CYS A 475 10.08 -20.35 16.05
CA CYS A 475 9.55 -19.05 16.47
C CYS A 475 8.71 -18.40 15.35
N GLY A 476 7.55 -18.99 15.05
CA GLY A 476 6.67 -18.53 13.96
C GLY A 476 6.09 -17.13 14.16
N GLY A 477 5.86 -16.69 15.40
CA GLY A 477 5.40 -15.33 15.66
C GLY A 477 6.47 -14.28 15.35
N VAL A 478 7.73 -14.58 15.65
CA VAL A 478 8.87 -13.74 15.24
C VAL A 478 8.94 -13.63 13.72
N ALA A 479 8.70 -14.73 12.99
CA ALA A 479 8.64 -14.73 11.53
C ALA A 479 7.54 -13.79 10.99
N ASP A 480 6.33 -13.88 11.53
CA ASP A 480 5.21 -13.00 11.16
C ASP A 480 5.55 -11.52 11.39
N LEU A 481 6.29 -11.20 12.47
CA LEU A 481 6.73 -9.84 12.79
C LEU A 481 7.85 -9.33 11.87
N ILE A 482 8.70 -10.20 11.31
CA ILE A 482 9.67 -9.81 10.26
C ILE A 482 8.92 -9.36 9.01
N ALA A 483 7.95 -10.16 8.56
CA ALA A 483 7.08 -9.77 7.44
C ALA A 483 6.34 -8.46 7.76
N GLY A 484 5.78 -8.34 8.96
CA GLY A 484 5.10 -7.12 9.42
C GLY A 484 6.01 -5.88 9.38
N SER A 485 7.26 -6.03 9.83
CA SER A 485 8.26 -4.96 9.81
C SER A 485 8.59 -4.52 8.38
N ARG A 486 8.71 -5.47 7.43
CA ARG A 486 8.92 -5.17 6.01
C ARG A 486 7.72 -4.45 5.41
N LEU A 487 6.50 -4.91 5.69
CA LEU A 487 5.26 -4.29 5.22
C LEU A 487 5.14 -2.84 5.72
N VAL A 488 5.38 -2.60 7.01
CA VAL A 488 5.37 -1.25 7.58
C VAL A 488 6.47 -0.38 6.99
N TYR A 489 7.68 -0.92 6.80
CA TYR A 489 8.75 -0.17 6.13
C TYR A 489 8.37 0.26 4.72
N ARG A 490 7.81 -0.65 3.91
CA ARG A 490 7.37 -0.36 2.55
C ARG A 490 6.30 0.74 2.52
N PHE A 491 5.30 0.65 3.40
CA PHE A 491 4.25 1.64 3.51
C PHE A 491 4.77 3.01 3.97
N LEU A 492 5.55 3.06 5.06
CA LEU A 492 6.10 4.31 5.59
C LEU A 492 7.11 4.96 4.63
N PHE A 493 7.86 4.15 3.88
CA PHE A 493 8.73 4.66 2.82
C PHE A 493 7.90 5.36 1.74
N GLU A 494 6.81 4.73 1.25
CA GLU A 494 5.95 5.27 0.20
C GLU A 494 5.15 6.52 0.60
N ILE A 495 4.77 6.70 1.85
CA ILE A 495 4.08 7.94 2.26
C ILE A 495 5.07 9.09 2.46
N CYS A 496 6.29 8.80 2.93
CA CYS A 496 7.30 9.81 3.24
C CYS A 496 8.12 10.26 2.03
N HIS A 497 8.24 9.42 0.99
CA HIS A 497 9.04 9.63 -0.23
C HIS A 497 8.22 9.28 -1.46
#